data_AF-A0A842TFH9-F1
#
_entry.id   AF-A0A842TFH9-F1
#
_cell.length_a   1.000
_cell.length_b   1.000
_cell.length_c   1.000
_cell.angle_alpha   90.00
_cell.angle_beta   90.00
_cell.angle_gamma   90.00
#
_symmetry.space_group_name_H-M   'P 1'
#
loop_
_entity.id
_entity.type
_entity.pdbx_description
1 polymer ?
#
loop_
_entity_poly.entity_id
_entity_poly.type
_entity_poly.pdbx_seq_one_letter_code
_entity_poly.pdbx_strand_id
1 'polypeptide(L)'
;MKGIIVTRWDDKLGIVVEGKYPPTLNISEDHMMRIFTTHAMGGGEAGFLSMMVENINIASYYTGLPKEGSSQYYVALILEKDEAGNPDLFEEALIETANNLIPQVKNPAFSEILKENFFKLPQLLEISTDMRYANIFRNERRSKALQKLSYGVCTLEELQKWLSDQFDEEILDLDNVLLPFDKNNMIRQFTITKEDNEEIDCVFLVKDVFIMRSPAEKLYKMAKDGSVPEMKKIFNEYIETVEDYFKEYKLDDEDNKNIAAIMADPDLNYLMSVLRENYREKNELIETLNKSADEVDKLINTLKQNDIIQIYTRKKTKDNIIVLKCDIKFPEFFPEYLIDSIRRRWMEEDIEQELALAHLELLKGVFKGEEELALEEIEEEEGLIAAEEMGKGPVEVPLKAETEKIEEVKIPSEYREEKREEVAEPVAPTLSDEEIFKMTSEVNTLRAKAKTLLSKKEYEDALVTINKAIGLSEKLVEAGNTKFKKRIKKFENVVETLNRLIEKKQRKEEEEVVDKSALMSERTKILADADDAFTSNEFESAIELLEKAIDITNKLGEDPSEIQAMVDNIKSHLNT
;
A
#
# COMPACT_ATOMS: atom_id res chain seq x y z
N MET A 1 -12.31 -1.06 -18.49
CA MET A 1 -12.63 0.39 -18.38
C MET A 1 -13.32 0.86 -19.65
N LYS A 2 -14.46 1.54 -19.54
CA LYS A 2 -15.25 2.01 -20.71
C LYS A 2 -14.79 3.34 -21.28
N GLY A 3 -14.18 4.21 -20.47
CA GLY A 3 -13.68 5.49 -20.94
C GLY A 3 -13.20 6.41 -19.82
N ILE A 4 -12.61 7.53 -20.22
CA ILE A 4 -12.11 8.61 -19.35
C ILE A 4 -12.69 9.94 -19.82
N ILE A 5 -12.98 10.83 -18.87
CA ILE A 5 -13.38 12.21 -19.11
C ILE A 5 -12.53 13.16 -18.28
N VAL A 6 -12.18 14.30 -18.88
CA VAL A 6 -11.53 15.42 -18.20
C VAL A 6 -12.46 16.62 -18.33
N THR A 7 -12.83 17.18 -17.20
CA THR A 7 -13.84 18.21 -17.10
C THR A 7 -13.32 19.36 -16.26
N ARG A 8 -13.64 20.58 -16.68
CA ARG A 8 -13.35 21.83 -15.98
C ARG A 8 -14.64 22.48 -15.51
N TRP A 9 -14.62 23.07 -14.32
CA TRP A 9 -15.67 23.99 -13.89
C TRP A 9 -15.39 25.41 -14.38
N ASP A 10 -16.42 26.05 -14.91
CA ASP A 10 -16.42 27.44 -15.37
C ASP A 10 -17.58 28.21 -14.72
N ASP A 11 -17.32 29.35 -14.09
CA ASP A 11 -18.35 30.09 -13.37
C ASP A 11 -19.49 30.61 -14.27
N LYS A 12 -19.27 30.70 -15.59
CA LYS A 12 -20.27 31.16 -16.56
C LYS A 12 -20.94 30.02 -17.30
N LEU A 13 -20.17 28.99 -17.66
CA LEU A 13 -20.65 27.89 -18.49
C LEU A 13 -21.05 26.65 -17.67
N GLY A 14 -20.71 26.61 -16.39
CA GLY A 14 -20.84 25.42 -15.55
C GLY A 14 -19.79 24.37 -15.95
N ILE A 15 -20.25 23.15 -16.22
CA ILE A 15 -19.39 22.04 -16.62
C ILE A 15 -18.93 22.18 -18.07
N VAL A 16 -17.61 22.17 -18.26
CA VAL A 16 -16.96 22.20 -19.58
C VAL A 16 -16.15 20.92 -19.78
N VAL A 17 -16.48 20.14 -20.80
CA VAL A 17 -15.71 18.94 -21.16
C VAL A 17 -14.48 19.35 -21.95
N GLU A 18 -13.31 19.18 -21.35
CA GLU A 18 -12.02 19.46 -21.98
C GLU A 18 -11.56 18.31 -22.87
N GLY A 19 -11.92 17.07 -22.50
CA GLY A 19 -11.65 15.90 -23.31
C GLY A 19 -12.39 14.65 -22.85
N LYS A 20 -12.63 13.73 -23.78
CA LYS A 20 -13.15 12.39 -23.48
C LYS A 20 -12.56 11.35 -24.41
N TYR A 21 -12.34 10.15 -23.89
CA TYR A 21 -11.93 9.01 -24.67
C TYR A 21 -12.64 7.73 -24.21
N PRO A 22 -13.13 6.86 -25.11
CA PRO A 22 -13.18 7.06 -26.57
C PRO A 22 -14.11 8.23 -26.95
N PRO A 23 -13.98 8.84 -28.15
CA PRO A 23 -14.86 9.94 -28.58
C PRO A 23 -16.34 9.56 -28.61
N THR A 24 -16.63 8.26 -28.78
CA THR A 24 -17.97 7.66 -28.76
C THR A 24 -18.56 7.50 -27.35
N LEU A 25 -17.80 7.80 -26.30
CA LEU A 25 -18.27 7.72 -24.92
C LEU A 25 -19.48 8.64 -24.74
N ASN A 26 -20.61 8.03 -24.38
CA ASN A 26 -21.87 8.71 -24.16
C ASN A 26 -22.10 8.87 -22.66
N ILE A 27 -21.94 10.09 -22.17
CA ILE A 27 -22.25 10.49 -20.80
C ILE A 27 -23.09 11.76 -20.87
N SER A 28 -24.18 11.79 -20.10
CA SER A 28 -25.08 12.95 -20.10
C SER A 28 -24.50 14.10 -19.28
N GLU A 29 -24.91 15.34 -19.57
CA GLU A 29 -24.59 16.50 -18.74
C GLU A 29 -25.09 16.31 -17.31
N ASP A 30 -26.25 15.69 -17.11
CA ASP A 30 -26.78 15.36 -15.78
C ASP A 30 -25.85 14.42 -15.00
N HIS A 31 -25.24 13.44 -15.66
CA HIS A 31 -24.26 12.55 -15.02
C HIS A 31 -22.99 13.31 -14.63
N MET A 32 -22.49 14.18 -15.51
CA MET A 32 -21.30 15.01 -15.23
C MET A 32 -21.56 15.99 -14.07
N MET A 33 -22.73 16.63 -14.06
CA MET A 33 -23.17 17.48 -12.95
C MET A 33 -23.23 16.71 -11.65
N ARG A 34 -23.76 15.48 -11.66
CA ARG A 34 -23.78 14.64 -10.46
C ARG A 34 -22.39 14.33 -9.94
N ILE A 35 -21.44 13.95 -10.80
CA ILE A 35 -20.04 13.69 -10.39
C ILE A 35 -19.47 14.92 -9.68
N PHE A 36 -19.61 16.10 -10.28
CA PHE A 36 -19.13 17.34 -9.69
C PHE A 36 -19.82 17.67 -8.36
N THR A 37 -21.16 17.57 -8.30
CA THR A 37 -21.89 17.85 -7.06
C THR A 37 -21.54 16.88 -5.95
N THR A 38 -21.21 15.62 -6.24
CA THR A 38 -20.79 14.66 -5.22
C THR A 38 -19.47 15.09 -4.59
N HIS A 39 -18.50 15.55 -5.39
CA HIS A 39 -17.25 16.15 -4.88
C HIS A 39 -17.52 17.43 -4.07
N ALA A 40 -18.34 18.33 -4.59
CA ALA A 40 -18.67 19.58 -3.90
C ALA A 40 -19.45 19.36 -2.58
N MET A 41 -20.32 18.34 -2.52
CA MET A 41 -21.05 17.96 -1.31
C MET A 41 -20.16 17.26 -0.28
N GLY A 42 -19.07 16.62 -0.71
CA GLY A 42 -18.04 16.04 0.15
C GLY A 42 -17.08 17.06 0.77
N GLY A 43 -17.50 18.33 0.93
CA GLY A 43 -16.67 19.41 1.46
C GLY A 43 -15.92 20.21 0.39
N GLY A 44 -15.90 19.74 -0.87
CA GLY A 44 -15.17 20.41 -1.95
C GLY A 44 -13.65 20.31 -1.82
N GLU A 45 -13.18 19.40 -0.99
CA GLU A 45 -11.77 19.06 -0.81
C GLU A 45 -11.26 18.30 -2.04
N ALA A 46 -9.97 18.44 -2.31
CA ALA A 46 -9.32 17.68 -3.38
C ALA A 46 -9.21 16.22 -2.97
N GLY A 47 -9.35 15.30 -3.93
CA GLY A 47 -9.18 13.89 -3.62
C GLY A 47 -9.84 12.93 -4.59
N PHE A 48 -9.67 11.65 -4.28
CA PHE A 48 -10.27 10.55 -5.00
C PHE A 48 -11.64 10.18 -4.40
N LEU A 49 -12.59 9.87 -5.29
CA LEU A 49 -13.90 9.38 -4.90
C LEU A 49 -14.41 8.35 -5.91
N SER A 50 -14.94 7.25 -5.39
CA SER A 50 -15.69 6.28 -6.16
C SER A 50 -17.20 6.44 -5.92
N MET A 51 -17.99 6.32 -6.97
CA MET A 51 -19.44 6.49 -6.89
C MET A 51 -20.19 5.70 -7.97
N MET A 52 -21.47 5.44 -7.70
CA MET A 52 -22.41 4.92 -8.70
C MET A 52 -23.40 6.02 -9.08
N VAL A 53 -23.40 6.41 -10.36
CA VAL A 53 -24.38 7.34 -10.91
C VAL A 53 -25.34 6.52 -11.80
N GLU A 54 -26.52 6.25 -11.25
CA GLU A 54 -27.53 5.39 -11.87
C GLU A 54 -27.02 3.96 -12.13
N ASN A 55 -26.65 3.64 -13.37
CA ASN A 55 -26.14 2.32 -13.76
C ASN A 55 -24.66 2.37 -14.18
N ILE A 56 -23.96 3.48 -13.84
CA ILE A 56 -22.59 3.74 -14.24
C ILE A 56 -21.72 3.81 -12.98
N ASN A 57 -20.68 2.99 -12.94
CA ASN A 57 -19.67 3.03 -11.88
C ASN A 57 -18.56 3.98 -12.29
N ILE A 58 -18.17 4.85 -11.37
CA ILE A 58 -17.27 5.96 -11.64
C ILE A 58 -16.19 5.98 -10.57
N ALA A 59 -14.94 6.06 -10.99
CA ALA A 59 -13.81 6.45 -10.16
C ALA A 59 -13.37 7.84 -10.61
N SER A 60 -13.24 8.79 -9.70
CA SER A 60 -13.00 10.19 -10.06
C SER A 60 -12.00 10.84 -9.13
N TYR A 61 -11.12 11.66 -9.70
CA TYR A 61 -10.22 12.53 -8.97
C TYR A 61 -10.63 13.98 -9.19
N TYR A 62 -10.71 14.76 -8.13
CA TYR A 62 -11.06 16.18 -8.14
C TYR A 62 -9.93 17.01 -7.54
N THR A 63 -9.62 18.15 -8.17
CA THR A 63 -8.50 19.01 -7.75
C THR A 63 -8.80 19.89 -6.54
N GLY A 64 -10.02 19.83 -6.00
CA GLY A 64 -10.46 20.72 -4.92
C GLY A 64 -10.88 22.10 -5.41
N LEU A 65 -11.44 22.89 -4.49
CA LEU A 65 -11.78 24.30 -4.68
C LEU A 65 -10.54 25.18 -4.43
N PRO A 66 -9.90 25.75 -5.46
CA PRO A 66 -8.77 26.64 -5.25
C PRO A 66 -9.23 28.02 -4.77
N LYS A 67 -8.34 28.76 -4.11
CA LYS A 67 -8.48 30.21 -3.93
C LYS A 67 -8.64 30.94 -5.28
N GLU A 68 -9.31 32.09 -5.25
CA GLU A 68 -9.81 32.85 -6.41
C GLU A 68 -8.86 32.85 -7.63
N GLY A 69 -9.36 32.45 -8.81
CA GLY A 69 -8.68 32.62 -10.10
C GLY A 69 -8.20 31.32 -10.78
N SER A 70 -8.20 30.18 -10.09
CA SER A 70 -7.80 28.88 -10.64
C SER A 70 -9.00 28.05 -11.10
N SER A 71 -8.83 27.31 -12.20
CA SER A 71 -9.89 26.43 -12.72
C SER A 71 -9.94 25.12 -11.95
N GLN A 72 -11.14 24.67 -11.59
CA GLN A 72 -11.35 23.38 -10.94
C GLN A 72 -11.45 22.30 -12.01
N TYR A 73 -10.80 21.16 -11.79
CA TYR A 73 -10.87 20.03 -12.69
C TYR A 73 -11.30 18.77 -11.96
N TYR A 74 -11.99 17.89 -12.66
CA TYR A 74 -12.03 16.49 -12.30
C TYR A 74 -11.68 15.61 -13.49
N VAL A 75 -11.07 14.48 -13.19
CA VAL A 75 -10.79 13.39 -14.14
C VAL A 75 -11.56 12.19 -13.66
N ALA A 76 -12.44 11.64 -14.51
CA ALA A 76 -13.27 10.50 -14.13
C ALA A 76 -13.12 9.33 -15.12
N LEU A 77 -13.00 8.14 -14.56
CA LEU A 77 -13.02 6.86 -15.25
C LEU A 77 -14.41 6.25 -15.15
N ILE A 78 -14.90 5.79 -16.29
CA ILE A 78 -16.13 5.03 -16.40
C ILE A 78 -15.76 3.55 -16.36
N LEU A 79 -16.13 2.88 -15.28
CA LEU A 79 -15.72 1.51 -14.99
C LEU A 79 -16.67 0.48 -15.61
N GLU A 80 -16.14 -0.70 -15.88
CA GLU A 80 -16.94 -1.88 -16.23
C GLU A 80 -17.55 -2.54 -14.98
N LYS A 81 -18.43 -3.54 -15.18
CA LYS A 81 -19.20 -4.14 -14.07
C LYS A 81 -18.32 -4.98 -13.14
N ASP A 82 -17.30 -5.62 -13.70
CA ASP A 82 -16.27 -6.39 -13.02
C ASP A 82 -15.28 -5.50 -12.25
N GLU A 83 -14.91 -4.35 -12.82
CA GLU A 83 -14.03 -3.36 -12.19
C GLU A 83 -14.68 -2.63 -11.01
N ALA A 84 -16.02 -2.54 -11.01
CA ALA A 84 -16.79 -1.85 -9.99
C ALA A 84 -16.74 -2.49 -8.58
N GLY A 85 -16.26 -3.74 -8.48
CA GLY A 85 -16.13 -4.42 -7.19
C GLY A 85 -15.00 -3.88 -6.31
N ASN A 86 -14.02 -3.17 -6.88
CA ASN A 86 -12.91 -2.58 -6.14
C ASN A 86 -12.36 -1.31 -6.83
N PRO A 87 -13.09 -0.18 -6.76
CA PRO A 87 -12.70 1.06 -7.42
C PRO A 87 -11.44 1.71 -6.83
N ASP A 88 -11.08 1.39 -5.58
CA ASP A 88 -9.91 1.95 -4.89
C ASP A 88 -8.58 1.51 -5.55
N LEU A 89 -8.59 0.42 -6.33
CA LEU A 89 -7.45 0.02 -7.16
C LEU A 89 -7.06 1.09 -8.19
N PHE A 90 -7.99 1.95 -8.57
CA PHE A 90 -7.76 2.99 -9.58
C PHE A 90 -7.27 4.29 -8.97
N GLU A 91 -7.24 4.45 -7.65
CA GLU A 91 -6.89 5.70 -6.96
C GLU A 91 -5.52 6.23 -7.42
N GLU A 92 -4.45 5.46 -7.18
CA GLU A 92 -3.07 5.87 -7.49
C GLU A 92 -2.89 6.10 -9.01
N ALA A 93 -3.41 5.19 -9.83
CA ALA A 93 -3.31 5.29 -11.29
C ALA A 93 -4.07 6.50 -11.85
N LEU A 94 -5.25 6.81 -11.32
CA LEU A 94 -6.07 7.93 -11.75
C LEU A 94 -5.47 9.26 -11.31
N ILE A 95 -4.94 9.33 -10.09
CA ILE A 95 -4.23 10.51 -9.57
C ILE A 95 -3.00 10.81 -10.43
N GLU A 96 -2.16 9.82 -10.73
CA GLU A 96 -1.00 10.00 -11.61
C GLU A 96 -1.43 10.42 -13.03
N THR A 97 -2.51 9.83 -13.54
CA THR A 97 -3.07 10.20 -14.84
C THR A 97 -3.58 11.64 -14.82
N ALA A 98 -4.24 12.09 -13.76
CA ALA A 98 -4.74 13.45 -13.62
C ALA A 98 -3.60 14.47 -13.53
N ASN A 99 -2.56 14.18 -12.74
CA ASN A 99 -1.35 15.01 -12.63
C ASN A 99 -0.66 15.21 -14.00
N ASN A 100 -0.73 14.22 -14.88
CA ASN A 100 -0.18 14.32 -16.24
C ASN A 100 -1.12 15.04 -17.22
N LEU A 101 -2.43 14.86 -17.09
CA LEU A 101 -3.42 15.37 -18.05
C LEU A 101 -3.78 16.84 -17.82
N ILE A 102 -4.03 17.24 -16.58
CA ILE A 102 -4.55 18.58 -16.26
C ILE A 102 -3.63 19.71 -16.78
N PRO A 103 -2.29 19.64 -16.61
CA PRO A 103 -1.40 20.65 -17.19
C PRO A 103 -1.43 20.73 -18.72
N GLN A 104 -1.87 19.65 -19.39
CA GLN A 104 -1.90 19.53 -20.86
C GLN A 104 -3.26 19.89 -21.47
N VAL A 105 -4.28 20.23 -20.67
CA VAL A 105 -5.64 20.52 -21.16
C VAL A 105 -5.67 21.58 -22.26
N LYS A 106 -4.85 22.63 -22.15
CA LYS A 106 -4.77 23.72 -23.14
C LYS A 106 -3.94 23.37 -24.39
N ASN A 107 -3.33 22.19 -24.43
CA ASN A 107 -2.51 21.75 -25.55
C ASN A 107 -3.39 21.38 -26.76
N PRO A 108 -3.14 21.89 -27.98
CA PRO A 108 -3.91 21.49 -29.16
C PRO A 108 -3.93 19.97 -29.44
N ALA A 109 -2.92 19.24 -28.97
CA ALA A 109 -2.82 17.79 -29.09
C ALA A 109 -3.44 17.02 -27.89
N PHE A 110 -4.20 17.70 -27.01
CA PHE A 110 -4.72 17.09 -25.78
C PHE A 110 -5.55 15.81 -26.01
N SER A 111 -6.31 15.74 -27.10
CA SER A 111 -7.09 14.54 -27.43
C SER A 111 -6.21 13.30 -27.68
N GLU A 112 -5.03 13.48 -28.26
CA GLU A 112 -4.05 12.40 -28.48
C GLU A 112 -3.38 12.01 -27.16
N ILE A 113 -2.98 13.01 -26.37
CA ILE A 113 -2.38 12.81 -25.03
C ILE A 113 -3.36 12.06 -24.10
N LEU A 114 -4.65 12.42 -24.13
CA LEU A 114 -5.70 11.75 -23.36
C LEU A 114 -5.85 10.29 -23.76
N LYS A 115 -5.85 10.01 -25.07
CA LYS A 115 -5.90 8.65 -25.61
C LYS A 115 -4.70 7.83 -25.14
N GLU A 116 -3.49 8.38 -25.24
CA GLU A 116 -2.26 7.70 -24.82
C GLU A 116 -2.29 7.38 -23.31
N ASN A 117 -2.66 8.34 -22.47
CA ASN A 117 -2.76 8.12 -21.02
C ASN A 117 -3.83 7.09 -20.66
N PHE A 118 -4.98 7.10 -21.35
CA PHE A 118 -6.03 6.09 -21.13
C PHE A 118 -5.53 4.66 -21.38
N PHE A 119 -4.72 4.44 -22.43
CA PHE A 119 -4.15 3.13 -22.72
C PHE A 119 -3.00 2.74 -21.78
N LYS A 120 -2.31 3.71 -21.18
CA LYS A 120 -1.28 3.46 -20.16
C LYS A 120 -1.87 3.15 -18.78
N LEU A 121 -3.10 3.60 -18.48
CA LEU A 121 -3.71 3.47 -17.16
C LEU A 121 -3.76 2.03 -16.62
N PRO A 122 -4.11 0.97 -17.39
CA PRO A 122 -4.04 -0.40 -16.89
C PRO A 122 -2.65 -0.80 -16.37
N GLN A 123 -1.58 -0.31 -16.98
CA GLN A 123 -0.21 -0.59 -16.56
C GLN A 123 0.14 0.13 -15.24
N LEU A 124 -0.54 1.23 -14.94
CA LEU A 124 -0.38 1.97 -13.68
C LEU A 124 -1.13 1.32 -12.51
N LEU A 125 -2.06 0.39 -12.77
CA LEU A 125 -2.71 -0.41 -11.71
C LEU A 125 -1.73 -1.41 -11.06
N GLU A 126 -0.70 -1.82 -11.81
CA GLU A 126 0.36 -2.72 -11.35
C GLU A 126 1.67 -1.95 -11.07
N ILE A 127 1.56 -0.75 -10.50
CA ILE A 127 2.72 0.08 -10.22
C ILE A 127 3.71 -0.65 -9.29
N SER A 128 4.96 -0.77 -9.74
CA SER A 128 6.02 -1.38 -8.93
C SER A 128 6.54 -0.41 -7.86
N THR A 129 7.20 -0.94 -6.82
CA THR A 129 7.85 -0.12 -5.80
C THR A 129 8.84 0.88 -6.40
N ASP A 130 9.65 0.44 -7.38
CA ASP A 130 10.59 1.30 -8.13
C ASP A 130 9.85 2.48 -8.81
N MET A 131 8.70 2.22 -9.43
CA MET A 131 7.90 3.28 -10.06
C MET A 131 7.31 4.25 -9.04
N ARG A 132 6.89 3.76 -7.87
CA ARG A 132 6.43 4.64 -6.78
C ARG A 132 7.54 5.53 -6.27
N TYR A 133 8.74 4.99 -6.04
CA TYR A 133 9.91 5.79 -5.69
C TYR A 133 10.24 6.81 -6.78
N ALA A 134 10.23 6.38 -8.04
CA ALA A 134 10.42 7.26 -9.18
C ALA A 134 9.41 8.43 -9.18
N ASN A 135 8.14 8.17 -8.85
CA ASN A 135 7.11 9.19 -8.75
C ASN A 135 7.34 10.20 -7.61
N ILE A 136 8.06 9.83 -6.55
CA ILE A 136 8.49 10.76 -5.48
C ILE A 136 9.55 11.72 -6.02
N PHE A 137 10.57 11.23 -6.71
CA PHE A 137 11.67 12.06 -7.21
C PHE A 137 11.30 12.87 -8.47
N ARG A 138 10.38 12.36 -9.29
CA ARG A 138 9.89 13.04 -10.50
C ARG A 138 9.05 14.27 -10.16
N ASN A 139 8.25 14.19 -9.11
CA ASN A 139 7.34 15.26 -8.71
C ASN A 139 8.04 16.20 -7.72
N GLU A 140 8.14 17.48 -8.06
CA GLU A 140 8.85 18.47 -7.25
C GLU A 140 8.21 18.67 -5.86
N ARG A 141 6.87 18.64 -5.77
CA ARG A 141 6.14 18.74 -4.49
C ARG A 141 6.48 17.56 -3.58
N ARG A 142 6.53 16.36 -4.14
CA ARG A 142 6.91 15.14 -3.40
C ARG A 142 8.38 15.15 -3.00
N SER A 143 9.28 15.50 -3.90
CA SER A 143 10.71 15.64 -3.58
C SER A 143 10.96 16.66 -2.46
N LYS A 144 10.24 17.79 -2.47
CA LYS A 144 10.27 18.78 -1.38
C LYS A 144 9.64 18.26 -0.09
N ALA A 145 8.55 17.51 -0.16
CA ALA A 145 7.97 16.86 1.01
C ALA A 145 8.97 15.89 1.67
N LEU A 146 9.65 15.05 0.88
CA LEU A 146 10.72 14.18 1.37
C LEU A 146 11.84 14.99 2.03
N GLN A 147 12.27 16.07 1.40
CA GLN A 147 13.27 16.99 1.97
C GLN A 147 12.81 17.56 3.31
N LYS A 148 11.56 18.01 3.43
CA LYS A 148 11.02 18.55 4.68
C LYS A 148 10.95 17.50 5.79
N LEU A 149 10.45 16.29 5.46
CA LEU A 149 10.34 15.17 6.38
C LEU A 149 11.72 14.64 6.84
N SER A 150 12.76 14.82 6.02
CA SER A 150 14.16 14.51 6.41
C SER A 150 14.70 15.39 7.55
N TYR A 151 13.98 16.42 7.98
CA TYR A 151 14.36 17.20 9.17
C TYR A 151 13.72 16.67 10.47
N GLY A 152 12.82 15.69 10.41
CA GLY A 152 12.12 15.14 11.56
C GLY A 152 10.60 15.29 11.47
N VAL A 153 9.92 15.18 12.61
CA VAL A 153 8.45 15.26 12.70
C VAL A 153 7.93 16.60 12.18
N CYS A 154 6.77 16.56 11.54
CA CYS A 154 6.03 17.71 11.04
C CYS A 154 4.53 17.43 11.16
N THR A 155 3.73 18.45 11.48
CA THR A 155 2.27 18.32 11.43
C THR A 155 1.78 18.36 9.97
N LEU A 156 0.60 17.80 9.69
CA LEU A 156 0.01 17.88 8.35
C LEU A 156 -0.18 19.34 7.91
N GLU A 157 -0.67 20.20 8.82
CA GLU A 157 -0.86 21.62 8.56
C GLU A 157 0.45 22.35 8.25
N GLU A 158 1.51 22.07 9.03
CA GLU A 158 2.84 22.65 8.80
C GLU A 158 3.42 22.22 7.46
N LEU A 159 3.27 20.94 7.09
CA LEU A 159 3.77 20.43 5.83
C LEU A 159 3.02 21.04 4.65
N GLN A 160 1.69 21.13 4.73
CA GLN A 160 0.84 21.76 3.72
C GLN A 160 1.21 23.23 3.53
N LYS A 161 1.34 23.97 4.63
CA LYS A 161 1.74 25.38 4.60
C LYS A 161 3.14 25.56 4.02
N TRP A 162 4.11 24.78 4.49
CA TRP A 162 5.48 24.86 4.01
C TRP A 162 5.59 24.57 2.52
N LEU A 163 4.92 23.53 2.02
CA LEU A 163 4.87 23.24 0.59
C LEU A 163 4.19 24.39 -0.17
N SER A 164 3.09 24.93 0.35
CA SER A 164 2.40 26.05 -0.29
C SER A 164 3.32 27.28 -0.44
N ASP A 165 4.09 27.58 0.60
CA ASP A 165 5.09 28.66 0.59
C ASP A 165 6.26 28.37 -0.39
N GLN A 166 6.64 27.10 -0.60
CA GLN A 166 7.70 26.75 -1.56
C GLN A 166 7.28 26.97 -3.02
N PHE A 167 6.00 26.81 -3.34
CA PHE A 167 5.49 26.87 -4.72
C PHE A 167 4.69 28.14 -5.05
N ASP A 168 4.47 29.02 -4.07
CA ASP A 168 3.58 30.19 -4.20
C ASP A 168 2.18 29.80 -4.68
N GLU A 169 1.71 28.63 -4.24
CA GLU A 169 0.45 28.00 -4.65
C GLU A 169 -0.13 27.22 -3.46
N GLU A 170 -1.45 27.25 -3.30
CA GLU A 170 -2.12 26.45 -2.29
C GLU A 170 -2.06 24.96 -2.62
N ILE A 171 -1.51 24.15 -1.70
CA ILE A 171 -1.55 22.69 -1.80
C ILE A 171 -2.89 22.21 -1.28
N LEU A 172 -3.82 21.92 -2.20
CA LEU A 172 -5.18 21.48 -1.86
C LEU A 172 -5.27 20.00 -1.46
N ASP A 173 -4.30 19.19 -1.88
CA ASP A 173 -4.33 17.73 -1.75
C ASP A 173 -2.98 17.24 -1.21
N LEU A 174 -2.82 17.29 0.12
CA LEU A 174 -1.61 16.79 0.76
C LEU A 174 -1.54 15.25 0.71
N ASP A 175 -2.69 14.58 0.76
CA ASP A 175 -2.77 13.12 0.72
C ASP A 175 -2.21 12.56 -0.58
N ASN A 176 -2.52 13.16 -1.74
CA ASN A 176 -1.91 12.80 -3.03
C ASN A 176 -0.38 13.00 -3.04
N VAL A 177 0.11 14.05 -2.38
CA VAL A 177 1.56 14.27 -2.24
C VAL A 177 2.17 13.13 -1.42
N LEU A 178 1.52 12.72 -0.33
CA LEU A 178 2.00 11.70 0.60
C LEU A 178 1.70 10.25 0.18
N LEU A 179 0.78 10.02 -0.75
CA LEU A 179 0.30 8.69 -1.14
C LEU A 179 1.43 7.73 -1.54
N PRO A 180 2.41 8.11 -2.39
CA PRO A 180 3.51 7.21 -2.72
C PRO A 180 4.43 6.88 -1.54
N PHE A 181 4.50 7.76 -0.53
CA PHE A 181 5.27 7.54 0.68
C PHE A 181 4.60 6.50 1.56
N ASP A 182 3.29 6.65 1.76
CA ASP A 182 2.48 5.72 2.56
C ASP A 182 2.47 4.32 1.93
N LYS A 183 2.19 4.22 0.63
CA LYS A 183 2.19 2.93 -0.10
C LYS A 183 3.55 2.23 -0.13
N ASN A 184 4.64 2.96 0.07
CA ASN A 184 6.00 2.41 0.20
C ASN A 184 6.44 2.20 1.66
N ASN A 185 5.55 2.44 2.63
CA ASN A 185 5.85 2.41 4.07
C ASN A 185 7.04 3.30 4.46
N MET A 186 7.18 4.45 3.79
CA MET A 186 8.19 5.44 4.13
C MET A 186 7.76 6.30 5.31
N ILE A 187 6.45 6.54 5.44
CA ILE A 187 5.88 7.39 6.47
C ILE A 187 4.86 6.64 7.34
N ARG A 188 4.59 7.22 8.51
CA ARG A 188 3.41 6.95 9.33
C ARG A 188 2.67 8.24 9.61
N GLN A 189 1.36 8.14 9.63
CA GLN A 189 0.46 9.25 9.98
C GLN A 189 -0.39 8.81 11.16
N PHE A 190 -0.37 9.60 12.22
CA PHE A 190 -1.26 9.43 13.37
C PHE A 190 -1.35 10.75 14.15
N THR A 191 -2.44 10.88 14.90
CA THR A 191 -2.74 12.02 15.74
C THR A 191 -2.00 11.89 17.07
N ILE A 192 -1.35 12.96 17.52
CA ILE A 192 -0.76 13.05 18.86
C ILE A 192 -1.59 14.02 19.69
N THR A 193 -1.91 13.62 20.92
CA THR A 193 -2.57 14.50 21.89
C THR A 193 -1.52 15.23 22.75
N LYS A 194 -1.47 16.56 22.67
CA LYS A 194 -0.59 17.39 23.50
C LYS A 194 -1.08 17.50 24.96
N GLU A 195 -0.21 18.00 25.85
CA GLU A 195 -0.54 18.28 27.26
C GLU A 195 -1.80 19.15 27.43
N ASP A 196 -2.08 20.04 26.47
CA ASP A 196 -3.26 20.92 26.48
C ASP A 196 -4.55 20.24 25.96
N ASN A 197 -4.56 18.91 25.75
CA ASN A 197 -5.61 18.14 25.05
C ASN A 197 -5.86 18.60 23.61
N GLU A 198 -4.85 19.18 22.96
CA GLU A 198 -4.90 19.49 21.54
C GLU A 198 -4.49 18.26 20.72
N GLU A 199 -5.37 17.78 19.85
CA GLU A 199 -5.12 16.66 18.93
C GLU A 199 -4.48 17.20 17.65
N ILE A 200 -3.31 16.68 17.28
CA ILE A 200 -2.55 17.17 16.13
C ILE A 200 -2.11 16.00 15.24
N ASP A 201 -2.55 16.06 13.99
CA ASP A 201 -2.18 15.08 12.98
C ASP A 201 -0.73 15.29 12.50
N CYS A 202 0.08 14.25 12.67
CA CYS A 202 1.51 14.29 12.42
C CYS A 202 1.93 13.28 11.36
N VAL A 203 3.02 13.60 10.65
CA VAL A 203 3.67 12.72 9.69
C VAL A 203 5.10 12.44 10.12
N PHE A 204 5.44 11.16 10.17
CA PHE A 204 6.73 10.65 10.62
C PHE A 204 7.45 9.90 9.49
N LEU A 205 8.71 10.22 9.23
CA LEU A 205 9.53 9.51 8.26
C LEU A 205 10.23 8.33 8.96
N VAL A 206 9.80 7.11 8.64
CA VAL A 206 10.34 5.88 9.24
C VAL A 206 11.35 5.18 8.35
N LYS A 207 11.31 5.47 7.04
CA LYS A 207 12.19 4.88 6.04
C LYS A 207 12.43 5.88 4.93
N ASP A 208 13.67 5.96 4.49
CA ASP A 208 14.12 6.89 3.47
C ASP A 208 14.67 6.13 2.25
N VAL A 209 14.76 6.84 1.14
CA VAL A 209 15.17 6.32 -0.16
C VAL A 209 15.98 7.38 -0.87
N PHE A 210 16.99 6.95 -1.62
CA PHE A 210 17.64 7.82 -2.60
C PHE A 210 17.64 7.11 -3.94
N ILE A 211 17.75 7.89 -5.02
CA ILE A 211 17.87 7.37 -6.37
C ILE A 211 19.34 7.41 -6.79
N MET A 212 19.82 6.40 -7.52
CA MET A 212 21.18 6.41 -8.04
C MET A 212 21.31 5.59 -9.32
N ARG A 213 22.32 5.92 -10.12
CA ARG A 213 22.82 5.01 -11.16
C ARG A 213 23.82 4.04 -10.57
N SER A 214 23.78 2.79 -11.01
CA SER A 214 24.73 1.74 -10.65
C SER A 214 25.11 0.91 -11.87
N PRO A 215 26.29 0.26 -11.91
CA PRO A 215 26.61 -0.66 -12.99
C PRO A 215 25.58 -1.81 -13.08
N ALA A 216 25.25 -2.23 -14.30
CA ALA A 216 24.36 -3.37 -14.52
C ALA A 216 25.02 -4.68 -14.07
N GLU A 217 24.80 -5.08 -12.82
CA GLU A 217 25.62 -6.07 -12.10
C GLU A 217 25.70 -7.43 -12.81
N LYS A 218 24.55 -7.98 -13.24
CA LYS A 218 24.48 -9.26 -13.94
C LYS A 218 25.28 -9.24 -15.24
N LEU A 219 25.05 -8.20 -16.06
CA LEU A 219 25.71 -8.04 -17.34
C LEU A 219 27.22 -7.76 -17.18
N TYR A 220 27.59 -6.95 -16.19
CA TYR A 220 28.99 -6.63 -15.89
C TYR A 220 29.78 -7.87 -15.47
N LYS A 221 29.21 -8.71 -14.58
CA LYS A 221 29.81 -9.99 -14.19
C LYS A 221 29.93 -10.93 -15.40
N MET A 222 28.88 -11.07 -16.20
CA MET A 222 28.90 -11.90 -17.40
C MET A 222 29.97 -11.44 -18.41
N ALA A 223 30.15 -10.13 -18.57
CA ALA A 223 31.18 -9.56 -19.43
C ALA A 223 32.59 -9.89 -18.92
N LYS A 224 32.81 -9.78 -17.61
CA LYS A 224 34.10 -10.02 -16.96
C LYS A 224 34.50 -11.51 -16.94
N ASP A 225 33.53 -12.37 -16.69
CA ASP A 225 33.73 -13.83 -16.63
C ASP A 225 33.88 -14.46 -18.02
N GLY A 226 33.55 -13.72 -19.08
CA GLY A 226 33.71 -14.15 -20.46
C GLY A 226 32.75 -15.27 -20.87
N SER A 227 31.59 -15.36 -20.22
CA SER A 227 30.62 -16.46 -20.38
C SER A 227 30.07 -16.59 -21.80
N VAL A 228 30.20 -15.54 -22.63
CA VAL A 228 29.79 -15.52 -24.05
C VAL A 228 31.00 -15.23 -24.94
N PRO A 229 31.73 -16.26 -25.40
CA PRO A 229 32.98 -16.08 -26.18
C PRO A 229 32.81 -15.24 -27.45
N GLU A 230 31.63 -15.33 -28.09
CA GLU A 230 31.32 -14.59 -29.31
C GLU A 230 31.20 -13.07 -29.09
N MET A 231 30.96 -12.65 -27.84
CA MET A 231 30.77 -11.26 -27.45
C MET A 231 32.02 -10.63 -26.82
N LYS A 232 33.11 -11.39 -26.67
CA LYS A 232 34.33 -10.96 -25.95
C LYS A 232 34.85 -9.58 -26.35
N LYS A 233 34.86 -9.25 -27.64
CA LYS A 233 35.32 -7.93 -28.10
C LYS A 233 34.39 -6.80 -27.65
N ILE A 234 33.07 -7.00 -27.79
CA ILE A 234 32.06 -6.02 -27.39
C ILE A 234 32.04 -5.87 -25.86
N PHE A 235 32.19 -6.98 -25.13
CA PHE A 235 32.24 -6.99 -23.66
C PHE A 235 33.45 -6.27 -23.10
N ASN A 236 34.62 -6.38 -23.73
CA ASN A 236 35.79 -5.58 -23.32
C ASN A 236 35.53 -4.07 -23.51
N GLU A 237 34.99 -3.66 -24.67
CA GLU A 237 34.64 -2.27 -24.95
C GLU A 237 33.54 -1.75 -24.00
N TYR A 238 32.59 -2.60 -23.67
CA TYR A 238 31.54 -2.32 -22.68
C TYR A 238 32.10 -2.13 -21.28
N ILE A 239 33.00 -2.99 -20.81
CA ILE A 239 33.62 -2.85 -19.48
C ILE A 239 34.38 -1.52 -19.40
N GLU A 240 35.20 -1.19 -20.40
CA GLU A 240 35.92 0.09 -20.47
C GLU A 240 34.95 1.27 -20.41
N THR A 241 33.86 1.23 -21.20
CA THR A 241 32.83 2.27 -21.23
C THR A 241 32.14 2.46 -19.87
N VAL A 242 31.82 1.37 -19.18
CA VAL A 242 31.17 1.41 -17.86
C VAL A 242 32.14 1.93 -16.80
N GLU A 243 33.37 1.43 -16.77
CA GLU A 243 34.39 1.89 -15.82
C GLU A 243 34.71 3.37 -16.01
N ASP A 244 34.82 3.85 -17.24
CA ASP A 244 35.09 5.27 -17.53
C ASP A 244 33.91 6.17 -17.15
N TYR A 245 32.67 5.72 -17.39
CA TYR A 245 31.48 6.47 -16.98
C TYR A 245 31.41 6.64 -15.45
N PHE A 246 31.57 5.57 -14.69
CA PHE A 246 31.44 5.61 -13.23
C PHE A 246 32.63 6.22 -12.49
N LYS A 247 33.77 6.46 -13.15
CA LYS A 247 34.89 7.23 -12.55
C LYS A 247 34.55 8.69 -12.33
N GLU A 248 33.80 9.28 -13.25
CA GLU A 248 33.47 10.71 -13.22
C GLU A 248 32.02 10.98 -12.79
N TYR A 249 31.19 9.94 -12.74
CA TYR A 249 29.77 10.06 -12.42
C TYR A 249 29.54 10.68 -11.03
N LYS A 250 28.75 11.75 -11.04
CA LYS A 250 28.17 12.37 -9.85
C LYS A 250 26.71 12.62 -10.15
N LEU A 251 25.87 12.23 -9.20
CA LEU A 251 24.45 12.49 -9.26
C LEU A 251 24.20 13.97 -8.95
N ASP A 252 23.45 14.63 -9.81
CA ASP A 252 22.94 15.99 -9.59
C ASP A 252 21.41 16.02 -9.67
N ASP A 253 20.81 17.17 -9.33
CA ASP A 253 19.35 17.31 -9.26
C ASP A 253 18.65 17.14 -10.61
N GLU A 254 19.35 17.45 -11.70
CA GLU A 254 18.81 17.32 -13.06
C GLU A 254 18.86 15.85 -13.51
N ASP A 255 19.98 15.16 -13.28
CA ASP A 255 20.09 13.72 -13.48
C ASP A 255 19.01 13.00 -12.68
N ASN A 256 18.85 13.31 -11.38
CA ASN A 256 17.80 12.78 -10.49
C ASN A 256 16.41 12.83 -11.13
N LYS A 257 15.99 14.00 -11.61
CA LYS A 257 14.69 14.19 -12.25
C LYS A 257 14.57 13.37 -13.54
N ASN A 258 15.62 13.32 -14.35
CA ASN A 258 15.64 12.58 -15.60
C ASN A 258 15.54 11.07 -15.40
N ILE A 259 16.35 10.49 -14.50
CA ILE A 259 16.29 9.04 -14.22
C ILE A 259 14.99 8.65 -13.50
N ALA A 260 14.45 9.52 -12.66
CA ALA A 260 13.12 9.33 -12.06
C ALA A 260 12.01 9.34 -13.12
N ALA A 261 12.03 10.29 -14.06
CA ALA A 261 11.06 10.34 -15.15
C ALA A 261 11.07 9.07 -16.00
N ILE A 262 12.25 8.49 -16.25
CA ILE A 262 12.42 7.24 -16.99
C ILE A 262 11.83 6.05 -16.22
N MET A 263 12.14 5.95 -14.92
CA MET A 263 11.65 4.83 -14.09
C MET A 263 10.15 4.91 -13.78
N ALA A 264 9.56 6.10 -13.84
CA ALA A 264 8.14 6.31 -13.64
C ALA A 264 7.29 5.96 -14.88
N ASP A 265 7.88 5.89 -16.07
CA ASP A 265 7.17 5.45 -17.27
C ASP A 265 7.12 3.91 -17.32
N PRO A 266 5.93 3.28 -17.40
CA PRO A 266 5.80 1.83 -17.34
C PRO A 266 6.53 1.11 -18.48
N ASP A 267 6.53 1.67 -19.69
CA ASP A 267 7.15 1.04 -20.85
C ASP A 267 8.68 1.08 -20.76
N LEU A 268 9.24 2.22 -20.32
CA LEU A 268 10.67 2.36 -20.06
C LEU A 268 11.12 1.50 -18.88
N ASN A 269 10.34 1.44 -17.80
CA ASN A 269 10.61 0.59 -16.65
C ASN A 269 10.62 -0.90 -17.05
N TYR A 270 9.64 -1.33 -17.85
CA TYR A 270 9.59 -2.68 -18.38
C TYR A 270 10.80 -2.99 -19.28
N LEU A 271 11.16 -2.09 -20.21
CA LEU A 271 12.38 -2.25 -21.01
C LEU A 271 13.63 -2.35 -20.14
N MET A 272 13.75 -1.54 -19.10
CA MET A 272 14.85 -1.62 -18.13
C MET A 272 14.90 -3.00 -17.46
N SER A 273 13.76 -3.53 -17.01
CA SER A 273 13.67 -4.88 -16.42
C SER A 273 14.17 -5.97 -17.37
N VAL A 274 13.85 -5.87 -18.66
CA VAL A 274 14.29 -6.83 -19.69
C VAL A 274 15.81 -6.75 -19.88
N LEU A 275 16.36 -5.53 -19.90
CA LEU A 275 17.80 -5.28 -20.08
C LEU A 275 18.64 -5.58 -18.83
N ARG A 276 18.04 -5.59 -17.63
CA ARG A 276 18.70 -6.00 -16.38
C ARG A 276 19.08 -7.49 -16.40
N GLU A 277 18.31 -8.32 -17.11
CA GLU A 277 18.57 -9.76 -17.19
C GLU A 277 19.69 -10.12 -18.17
N ASN A 278 19.72 -9.50 -19.34
CA ASN A 278 20.77 -9.73 -20.34
C ASN A 278 20.79 -8.64 -21.42
N TYR A 279 21.80 -8.66 -22.30
CA TYR A 279 21.74 -7.93 -23.55
C TYR A 279 20.62 -8.46 -24.45
N ARG A 280 20.11 -7.58 -25.32
CA ARG A 280 19.04 -7.91 -26.27
C ARG A 280 19.37 -7.37 -27.65
N GLU A 281 18.91 -8.08 -28.68
CA GLU A 281 18.91 -7.55 -30.03
C GLU A 281 17.68 -6.66 -30.23
N LYS A 282 17.81 -5.61 -31.04
CA LYS A 282 16.69 -4.69 -31.30
C LYS A 282 15.43 -5.41 -31.81
N ASN A 283 15.58 -6.45 -32.63
CA ASN A 283 14.45 -7.20 -33.17
C ASN A 283 13.73 -8.02 -32.09
N GLU A 284 14.47 -8.59 -31.13
CA GLU A 284 13.89 -9.32 -29.99
C GLU A 284 13.08 -8.41 -29.07
N LEU A 285 13.47 -7.14 -28.94
CA LEU A 285 12.73 -6.16 -28.14
C LEU A 285 11.36 -5.82 -28.73
N ILE A 286 11.23 -5.83 -30.07
CA ILE A 286 9.93 -5.60 -30.73
C ILE A 286 8.94 -6.68 -30.34
N GLU A 287 9.37 -7.95 -30.34
CA GLU A 287 8.55 -9.09 -29.95
C GLU A 287 8.28 -9.10 -28.44
N THR A 288 9.31 -8.84 -27.62
CA THR A 288 9.21 -8.89 -26.15
C THR A 288 8.29 -7.79 -25.60
N LEU A 289 8.39 -6.57 -26.14
CA LEU A 289 7.58 -5.43 -25.70
C LEU A 289 6.17 -5.42 -26.32
N ASN A 290 5.91 -6.26 -27.32
CA ASN A 290 4.68 -6.26 -28.11
C ASN A 290 4.31 -4.85 -28.62
N LYS A 291 5.30 -4.13 -29.15
CA LYS A 291 5.17 -2.75 -29.65
C LYS A 291 5.67 -2.64 -31.09
N SER A 292 5.27 -1.58 -31.78
CA SER A 292 5.78 -1.30 -33.12
C SER A 292 7.28 -0.94 -33.09
N ALA A 293 7.96 -1.14 -34.22
CA ALA A 293 9.39 -0.80 -34.35
C ALA A 293 9.67 0.68 -34.02
N ASP A 294 8.78 1.58 -34.43
CA ASP A 294 8.90 3.02 -34.19
C ASP A 294 8.77 3.37 -32.69
N GLU A 295 7.87 2.69 -31.97
CA GLU A 295 7.72 2.88 -30.51
C GLU A 295 8.95 2.37 -29.75
N VAL A 296 9.45 1.19 -30.12
CA VAL A 296 10.67 0.63 -29.53
C VAL A 296 11.87 1.53 -29.81
N ASP A 297 11.97 2.11 -31.01
CA ASP A 297 13.00 3.09 -31.33
C ASP A 297 12.91 4.36 -30.48
N LYS A 298 11.70 4.86 -30.20
CA LYS A 298 11.52 5.98 -29.28
C LYS A 298 12.05 5.63 -27.88
N LEU A 299 11.67 4.48 -27.33
CA LEU A 299 12.11 4.04 -26.00
C LEU A 299 13.64 3.90 -25.92
N ILE A 300 14.24 3.24 -26.91
CA ILE A 300 15.70 3.08 -27.02
C ILE A 300 16.39 4.44 -27.11
N ASN A 301 15.87 5.36 -27.95
CA ASN A 301 16.45 6.68 -28.10
C ASN A 301 16.39 7.49 -26.80
N THR A 302 15.28 7.39 -26.05
CA THR A 302 15.16 8.01 -24.72
C THR A 302 16.21 7.49 -23.76
N LEU A 303 16.37 6.16 -23.63
CA LEU A 303 17.39 5.57 -22.75
C LEU A 303 18.83 5.93 -23.19
N LYS A 304 19.07 6.01 -24.50
CA LYS A 304 20.37 6.36 -25.07
C LYS A 304 20.74 7.82 -24.82
N GLN A 305 19.78 8.75 -25.00
CA GLN A 305 19.98 10.18 -24.74
C GLN A 305 20.29 10.47 -23.28
N ASN A 306 19.82 9.61 -22.37
CA ASN A 306 20.06 9.70 -20.94
C ASN A 306 21.26 8.84 -20.48
N ASP A 307 22.12 8.37 -21.39
CA ASP A 307 23.31 7.57 -21.06
C ASP A 307 23.04 6.27 -20.28
N ILE A 308 21.83 5.72 -20.37
CA ILE A 308 21.42 4.50 -19.66
C ILE A 308 21.84 3.24 -20.42
N ILE A 309 21.74 3.27 -21.74
CA ILE A 309 22.09 2.15 -22.61
C ILE A 309 23.23 2.50 -23.56
N GLN A 310 23.92 1.47 -24.02
CA GLN A 310 24.88 1.55 -25.12
C GLN A 310 24.45 0.58 -26.24
N ILE A 311 24.67 0.98 -27.49
CA ILE A 311 24.32 0.18 -28.66
C ILE A 311 25.61 -0.21 -29.39
N TYR A 312 25.79 -1.51 -29.62
CA TYR A 312 26.92 -2.07 -30.36
C TYR A 312 26.44 -2.79 -31.61
N THR A 313 27.08 -2.55 -32.75
CA THR A 313 26.74 -3.26 -33.99
C THR A 313 27.61 -4.49 -34.17
N ARG A 314 26.98 -5.67 -34.29
CA ARG A 314 27.67 -6.94 -34.51
C ARG A 314 28.21 -7.00 -35.94
N LYS A 315 29.54 -7.03 -36.10
CA LYS A 315 30.17 -7.00 -37.44
C LYS A 315 29.75 -8.13 -38.39
N LYS A 316 29.38 -9.30 -37.86
CA LYS A 316 29.02 -10.48 -38.66
C LYS A 316 27.59 -10.45 -39.19
N THR A 317 26.64 -10.03 -38.36
CA THR A 317 25.20 -10.09 -38.68
C THR A 317 24.59 -8.72 -38.97
N LYS A 318 25.31 -7.63 -38.64
CA LYS A 318 24.86 -6.23 -38.64
C LYS A 318 23.71 -5.92 -37.67
N ASP A 319 23.44 -6.82 -36.72
CA ASP A 319 22.42 -6.57 -35.70
C ASP A 319 22.93 -5.58 -34.65
N ASN A 320 22.00 -4.77 -34.16
CA ASN A 320 22.25 -3.82 -33.07
C ASN A 320 21.95 -4.50 -31.74
N ILE A 321 22.99 -4.69 -30.95
CA ILE A 321 22.95 -5.24 -29.61
C ILE A 321 22.83 -4.08 -28.64
N ILE A 322 21.80 -4.14 -27.81
CA ILE A 322 21.49 -3.13 -26.81
C ILE A 322 21.91 -3.70 -25.46
N VAL A 323 22.71 -2.91 -24.74
CA VAL A 323 23.20 -3.27 -23.43
C VAL A 323 22.93 -2.17 -22.43
N LEU A 324 22.64 -2.55 -21.19
CA LEU A 324 22.48 -1.61 -20.10
C LEU A 324 23.86 -1.10 -19.67
N LYS A 325 24.16 0.19 -19.91
CA LYS A 325 25.40 0.85 -19.48
C LYS A 325 25.33 1.16 -17.98
N CYS A 326 24.20 1.69 -17.53
CA CYS A 326 23.91 1.86 -16.11
C CYS A 326 22.47 1.46 -15.80
N ASP A 327 22.28 0.91 -14.62
CA ASP A 327 21.00 0.58 -14.03
C ASP A 327 20.58 1.68 -13.05
N ILE A 328 19.28 1.91 -12.90
CA ILE A 328 18.72 2.87 -11.94
C ILE A 328 18.22 2.08 -10.74
N LYS A 329 18.64 2.47 -9.53
CA LYS A 329 18.25 1.82 -8.28
C LYS A 329 17.68 2.82 -7.30
N PHE A 330 16.81 2.32 -6.43
CA PHE A 330 16.21 3.03 -5.31
C PHE A 330 16.58 2.33 -4.00
N PRO A 331 17.82 2.49 -3.49
CA PRO A 331 18.18 1.85 -2.22
C PRO A 331 17.36 2.47 -1.07
N GLU A 332 16.60 1.62 -0.41
CA GLU A 332 15.91 1.92 0.84
C GLU A 332 16.89 1.85 2.01
N PHE A 333 16.76 2.75 2.98
CA PHE A 333 17.57 2.72 4.18
C PHE A 333 16.83 3.26 5.40
N PHE A 334 17.27 2.84 6.59
CA PHE A 334 16.78 3.35 7.85
C PHE A 334 17.42 4.74 8.12
N PRO A 335 16.63 5.79 8.37
CA PRO A 335 17.13 7.16 8.44
C PRO A 335 17.79 7.46 9.81
N GLU A 336 18.93 6.84 10.10
CA GLU A 336 19.67 7.03 11.37
C GLU A 336 20.00 8.51 11.64
N TYR A 337 20.21 9.28 10.57
CA TYR A 337 20.51 10.71 10.62
C TYR A 337 19.37 11.54 11.28
N LEU A 338 18.12 11.04 11.26
CA LEU A 338 17.00 11.72 11.88
C LEU A 338 17.12 11.79 13.39
N ILE A 339 17.78 10.84 14.04
CA ILE A 339 17.94 10.82 15.50
C ILE A 339 18.65 12.09 15.96
N ASP A 340 19.74 12.46 15.28
CA ASP A 340 20.47 13.69 15.56
C ASP A 340 19.68 14.94 15.16
N SER A 341 18.93 14.89 14.05
CA SER A 341 18.09 16.02 13.61
C SER A 341 16.96 16.33 14.60
N ILE A 342 16.24 15.30 15.06
CA ILE A 342 15.16 15.40 16.05
C ILE A 342 15.74 15.95 17.36
N ARG A 343 16.85 15.37 17.86
CA ARG A 343 17.49 15.85 19.09
C ARG A 343 17.88 17.33 18.98
N ARG A 344 18.47 17.75 17.86
CA ARG A 344 18.87 19.15 17.65
C ARG A 344 17.66 20.08 17.63
N ARG A 345 16.62 19.75 16.86
CA ARG A 345 15.40 20.56 16.78
C ARG A 345 14.72 20.71 18.13
N TRP A 346 14.69 19.64 18.93
CA TRP A 346 14.17 19.72 20.30
C TRP A 346 15.04 20.63 21.19
N MET A 347 16.36 20.52 21.13
CA MET A 347 17.28 21.41 21.86
C MET A 347 17.18 22.89 21.44
N GLU A 348 16.82 23.14 20.18
CA GLU A 348 16.62 24.47 19.60
C GLU A 348 15.19 25.01 19.83
N GLU A 349 14.33 24.25 20.53
CA GLU A 349 12.90 24.56 20.75
C GLU A 349 12.07 24.66 19.45
N ASP A 350 12.55 24.05 18.35
CA ASP A 350 11.87 23.98 17.05
C ASP A 350 10.79 22.87 17.00
N ILE A 351 10.83 21.91 17.92
CA ILE A 351 9.81 20.88 18.12
C ILE A 351 9.60 20.62 19.61
N GLU A 352 8.36 20.28 19.95
CA GLU A 352 7.95 19.91 21.30
C GLU A 352 8.47 18.52 21.68
N GLN A 353 8.54 18.26 22.99
CA GLN A 353 9.17 17.05 23.53
C GLN A 353 8.37 15.79 23.16
N GLU A 354 7.05 15.87 23.21
CA GLU A 354 6.08 14.81 22.92
C GLU A 354 6.25 14.33 21.49
N LEU A 355 6.30 15.28 20.54
CA LEU A 355 6.52 15.00 19.12
C LEU A 355 7.91 14.38 18.85
N ALA A 356 8.93 14.88 19.56
CA ALA A 356 10.29 14.34 19.45
C ALA A 356 10.36 12.90 19.98
N LEU A 357 9.77 12.62 21.13
CA LEU A 357 9.73 11.29 21.74
C LEU A 357 8.94 10.31 20.89
N ALA A 358 7.74 10.67 20.44
CA ALA A 358 6.92 9.83 19.57
C ALA A 358 7.67 9.40 18.30
N HIS A 359 8.37 10.34 17.65
CA HIS A 359 9.17 10.01 16.47
C HIS A 359 10.35 9.08 16.81
N LEU A 360 11.06 9.32 17.92
CA LEU A 360 12.18 8.47 18.34
C LEU A 360 11.73 7.05 18.73
N GLU A 361 10.58 6.93 19.39
CA GLU A 361 9.98 5.65 19.75
C GLU A 361 9.53 4.87 18.52
N LEU A 362 8.92 5.55 17.55
CA LEU A 362 8.57 4.96 16.28
C LEU A 362 9.80 4.45 15.52
N LEU A 363 10.85 5.28 15.42
CA LEU A 363 12.12 4.88 14.78
C LEU A 363 12.76 3.69 15.48
N LYS A 364 12.74 3.66 16.81
CA LYS A 364 13.22 2.52 17.62
C LYS A 364 12.38 1.26 17.38
N GLY A 365 11.06 1.38 17.27
CA GLY A 365 10.15 0.28 16.95
C GLY A 365 10.45 -0.30 15.57
N VAL A 366 10.54 0.56 14.56
CA VAL A 366 10.87 0.20 13.17
C VAL A 366 12.22 -0.51 13.09
N PHE A 367 13.26 0.03 13.75
CA PHE A 367 14.59 -0.58 13.78
C PHE A 367 14.59 -1.99 14.37
N LYS A 368 13.73 -2.25 15.36
CA LYS A 368 13.59 -3.57 16.01
C LYS A 368 12.63 -4.53 15.29
N GLY A 369 11.90 -4.07 14.28
CA GLY A 369 10.78 -4.82 13.68
C GLY A 369 9.57 -4.93 14.61
N GLU A 370 9.45 -3.99 15.56
CA GLU A 370 8.40 -3.87 16.57
C GLU A 370 7.51 -2.64 16.32
N GLU A 371 7.41 -2.19 15.07
CA GLU A 371 6.71 -0.94 14.70
C GLU A 371 5.27 -0.84 15.23
N GLU A 372 4.47 -1.89 15.05
CA GLU A 372 3.09 -1.95 15.55
C GLU A 372 3.03 -1.85 17.08
N LEU A 373 4.04 -2.39 17.79
CA LEU A 373 4.11 -2.26 19.25
C LEU A 373 4.47 -0.83 19.65
N ALA A 374 5.35 -0.17 18.89
CA ALA A 374 5.68 1.23 19.14
C ALA A 374 4.48 2.14 18.89
N LEU A 375 3.69 1.89 17.84
CA LEU A 375 2.43 2.61 17.62
C LEU A 375 1.43 2.35 18.75
N GLU A 376 1.23 1.09 19.16
CA GLU A 376 0.41 0.75 20.33
C GLU A 376 0.94 1.43 21.62
N GLU A 377 2.26 1.53 21.82
CA GLU A 377 2.87 2.17 23.01
C GLU A 377 2.66 3.69 22.99
N ILE A 378 2.83 4.35 21.85
CA ILE A 378 2.58 5.79 21.71
C ILE A 378 1.10 6.09 22.00
N GLU A 379 0.18 5.33 21.41
CA GLU A 379 -1.26 5.47 21.66
C GLU A 379 -1.65 5.13 23.12
N GLU A 380 -0.99 4.15 23.76
CA GLU A 380 -1.29 3.70 25.13
C GLU A 380 -0.68 4.60 26.23
N GLU A 381 0.52 5.16 26.02
CA GLU A 381 1.13 6.12 26.95
C GLU A 381 0.34 7.43 26.97
N GLU A 382 -0.21 7.87 25.84
CA GLU A 382 -1.14 9.01 25.74
C GLU A 382 -2.44 8.77 26.54
N GLY A 383 -3.00 7.56 26.49
CA GLY A 383 -4.19 7.19 27.28
C GLY A 383 -3.96 7.13 28.80
N LEU A 384 -2.70 7.00 29.24
CA LEU A 384 -2.32 7.01 30.67
C LEU A 384 -2.13 8.44 31.19
N ILE A 385 -1.56 9.35 30.39
CA ILE A 385 -1.39 10.77 30.74
C ILE A 385 -2.77 11.43 30.93
N ALA A 386 -3.69 11.24 29.97
CA ALA A 386 -5.05 11.79 30.07
C ALA A 386 -5.83 11.27 31.30
N ALA A 387 -5.59 10.02 31.72
CA ALA A 387 -6.26 9.42 32.89
C ALA A 387 -5.68 9.88 34.24
N GLU A 388 -4.38 10.18 34.32
CA GLU A 388 -3.75 10.71 35.53
C GLU A 388 -4.12 12.19 35.77
N GLU A 389 -4.36 12.97 34.72
CA GLU A 389 -4.72 14.39 34.83
C GLU A 389 -6.21 14.62 35.14
N MET A 390 -7.11 13.80 34.58
CA MET A 390 -8.53 13.81 34.97
C MET A 390 -8.77 13.38 36.43
N GLY A 391 -7.76 12.81 37.10
CA GLY A 391 -7.77 12.48 38.53
C GLY A 391 -7.43 13.64 39.46
N LYS A 392 -6.95 14.78 38.94
CA LYS A 392 -6.66 15.99 39.74
C LYS A 392 -7.84 16.95 39.64
N GLY A 393 -8.78 16.82 40.58
CA GLY A 393 -9.91 17.74 40.72
C GLY A 393 -9.46 19.21 40.88
N PRO A 394 -10.36 20.18 40.62
CA PRO A 394 -10.00 21.59 40.52
C PRO A 394 -9.44 22.09 41.85
N VAL A 395 -8.19 22.53 41.84
CA VAL A 395 -7.62 23.30 42.95
C VAL A 395 -8.15 24.73 42.82
N GLU A 396 -9.12 25.08 43.66
CA GLU A 396 -9.51 26.46 43.88
C GLU A 396 -8.29 27.25 44.39
N VAL A 397 -7.83 28.22 43.61
CA VAL A 397 -6.89 29.23 44.08
C VAL A 397 -7.61 30.58 44.13
N PRO A 398 -7.72 31.23 45.31
CA PRO A 398 -8.29 32.56 45.39
C PRO A 398 -7.27 33.62 44.98
N LEU A 399 -7.75 34.60 44.21
CA LEU A 399 -7.05 35.85 43.91
C LEU A 399 -6.59 36.58 45.17
N LYS A 400 -5.32 36.99 45.21
CA LYS A 400 -4.88 38.29 45.74
C LYS A 400 -3.51 38.68 45.20
N ALA A 401 -3.44 39.92 44.71
CA ALA A 401 -2.24 40.61 44.28
C ALA A 401 -1.41 41.09 45.48
N GLU A 402 -0.08 41.07 45.36
CA GLU A 402 0.82 42.21 45.65
C GLU A 402 2.28 41.86 45.31
N THR A 403 2.95 42.87 44.76
CA THR A 403 4.38 42.98 44.43
C THR A 403 5.29 42.94 45.65
N GLU A 404 6.46 42.30 45.58
CA GLU A 404 7.76 42.89 45.97
C GLU A 404 8.98 41.99 45.69
N LYS A 405 10.16 42.64 45.68
CA LYS A 405 11.47 42.21 45.17
C LYS A 405 12.29 41.35 46.16
N ILE A 406 13.15 40.51 45.58
CA ILE A 406 14.55 40.16 45.91
C ILE A 406 14.95 40.09 47.39
N GLU A 407 15.40 38.92 47.85
CA GLU A 407 16.73 38.78 48.50
C GLU A 407 17.20 37.31 48.53
N GLU A 408 18.49 37.12 48.21
CA GLU A 408 19.28 35.92 48.45
C GLU A 408 19.28 35.54 49.94
N VAL A 409 19.50 34.26 50.28
CA VAL A 409 20.52 33.81 51.25
C VAL A 409 20.38 32.32 51.59
N LYS A 410 21.49 31.61 51.31
CA LYS A 410 22.17 30.51 52.03
C LYS A 410 21.43 29.23 52.44
N ILE A 411 21.97 28.15 51.88
CA ILE A 411 22.05 26.78 52.41
C ILE A 411 22.58 26.78 53.86
N PRO A 412 22.01 25.94 54.73
CA PRO A 412 22.85 25.15 55.62
C PRO A 412 22.54 23.64 55.56
N SER A 413 23.63 22.90 55.69
CA SER A 413 23.76 21.46 55.84
C SER A 413 23.19 20.94 57.17
N GLU A 414 22.99 19.61 57.17
CA GLU A 414 23.26 18.65 58.25
C GLU A 414 22.12 18.06 59.12
N TYR A 415 22.11 16.72 59.12
CA TYR A 415 21.57 15.71 60.06
C TYR A 415 20.04 15.55 60.26
N ARG A 416 19.51 14.39 59.83
CA ARG A 416 19.16 13.33 60.79
C ARG A 416 18.96 11.93 60.17
N GLU A 417 19.58 10.98 60.85
CA GLU A 417 19.59 9.53 60.65
C GLU A 417 18.24 8.83 60.90
N GLU A 418 18.11 7.69 60.21
CA GLU A 418 17.52 6.42 60.62
C GLU A 418 16.03 6.29 60.97
N LYS A 419 15.34 5.48 60.16
CA LYS A 419 14.74 4.24 60.66
C LYS A 419 14.75 3.15 59.59
N ARG A 420 15.63 2.15 59.79
CA ARG A 420 15.47 0.80 59.25
C ARG A 420 14.50 0.05 60.17
N GLU A 421 13.50 -0.61 59.60
CA GLU A 421 12.99 -1.88 60.09
C GLU A 421 13.11 -2.90 58.94
N GLU A 422 13.82 -3.98 59.26
CA GLU A 422 14.14 -5.20 58.52
C GLU A 422 13.19 -6.26 59.15
N VAL A 423 12.47 -7.19 58.50
CA VAL A 423 12.92 -8.37 57.73
C VAL A 423 11.67 -9.12 57.20
N ALA A 424 11.68 -9.46 55.89
CA ALA A 424 11.36 -10.73 55.18
C ALA A 424 10.23 -11.68 55.69
N GLU A 425 9.49 -12.47 54.89
CA GLU A 425 9.29 -12.72 53.44
C GLU A 425 8.15 -13.79 53.34
N PRO A 426 7.58 -14.06 52.15
CA PRO A 426 8.14 -15.16 51.34
C PRO A 426 8.45 -14.69 49.92
N VAL A 427 9.72 -14.80 49.52
CA VAL A 427 10.16 -14.77 48.11
C VAL A 427 9.42 -15.85 47.33
N ALA A 428 8.55 -15.41 46.43
CA ALA A 428 8.19 -16.19 45.25
C ALA A 428 9.43 -16.28 44.36
N PRO A 429 9.69 -17.42 43.70
CA PRO A 429 10.89 -17.61 42.91
C PRO A 429 10.90 -16.56 41.79
N THR A 430 11.78 -15.56 41.92
CA THR A 430 12.01 -14.59 40.86
C THR A 430 12.78 -15.30 39.76
N LEU A 431 12.12 -15.48 38.61
CA LEU A 431 12.81 -15.84 37.38
C LEU A 431 13.99 -14.89 37.19
N SER A 432 15.13 -15.40 36.74
CA SER A 432 16.25 -14.54 36.37
C SER A 432 15.88 -13.60 35.21
N ASP A 433 16.52 -12.44 35.11
CA ASP A 433 16.28 -11.50 34.01
C ASP A 433 16.47 -12.14 32.63
N GLU A 434 17.37 -13.13 32.51
CA GLU A 434 17.59 -13.92 31.30
C GLU A 434 16.41 -14.85 30.97
N GLU A 435 15.79 -15.46 31.99
CA GLU A 435 14.59 -16.29 31.82
C GLU A 435 13.37 -15.44 31.46
N ILE A 436 13.22 -14.26 32.09
CA ILE A 436 12.18 -13.29 31.77
C ILE A 436 12.31 -12.83 30.31
N PHE A 437 13.53 -12.51 29.87
CA PHE A 437 13.80 -12.12 28.48
C PHE A 437 13.46 -13.24 27.49
N LYS A 438 13.90 -14.47 27.78
CA LYS A 438 13.63 -15.63 26.93
C LYS A 438 12.13 -15.93 26.82
N MET A 439 11.40 -15.88 27.93
CA MET A 439 9.96 -16.10 27.95
C MET A 439 9.20 -14.98 27.23
N THR A 440 9.63 -13.72 27.38
CA THR A 440 9.08 -12.58 26.64
C THR A 440 9.24 -12.78 25.12
N SER A 441 10.44 -13.17 24.68
CA SER A 441 10.74 -13.47 23.28
C SER A 441 9.91 -14.64 22.74
N GLU A 442 9.71 -15.70 23.54
CA GLU A 442 8.86 -16.84 23.14
C GLU A 442 7.38 -16.43 23.02
N VAL A 443 6.85 -15.60 23.92
CA VAL A 443 5.49 -15.06 23.81
C VAL A 443 5.31 -14.23 22.53
N ASN A 444 6.30 -13.41 22.17
CA ASN A 444 6.28 -12.63 20.93
C ASN A 444 6.31 -13.53 19.69
N THR A 445 7.14 -14.58 19.71
CA THR A 445 7.21 -15.58 18.63
C THR A 445 5.88 -16.30 18.44
N LEU A 446 5.22 -16.70 19.54
CA LEU A 446 3.91 -17.33 19.49
C LEU A 446 2.83 -16.38 18.98
N ARG A 447 2.86 -15.09 19.34
CA ARG A 447 1.95 -14.07 18.79
C ARG A 447 2.12 -13.92 17.27
N ALA A 448 3.36 -13.80 16.79
CA ALA A 448 3.65 -13.70 15.36
C ALA A 448 3.18 -14.95 14.59
N LYS A 449 3.43 -16.14 15.15
CA LYS A 449 2.94 -17.41 14.59
C LYS A 449 1.41 -17.44 14.53
N ALA A 450 0.73 -17.03 15.58
CA ALA A 450 -0.73 -16.96 15.60
C ALA A 450 -1.28 -16.00 14.53
N LYS A 451 -0.67 -14.82 14.32
CA LYS A 451 -1.06 -13.88 13.26
C LYS A 451 -0.96 -14.51 11.87
N THR A 452 0.09 -15.28 11.60
CA THR A 452 0.26 -16.02 10.34
C THR A 452 -0.76 -17.14 10.17
N LEU A 453 -1.14 -17.85 11.25
CA LEU A 453 -2.18 -18.88 11.19
C LEU A 453 -3.56 -18.27 10.93
N LEU A 454 -3.84 -17.10 11.51
CA LEU A 454 -5.07 -16.36 11.27
C LEU A 454 -5.22 -15.89 9.81
N SER A 455 -4.14 -15.41 9.18
CA SER A 455 -4.17 -15.02 7.77
C SER A 455 -4.43 -16.19 6.82
N LYS A 456 -4.00 -17.40 7.22
CA LYS A 456 -4.28 -18.66 6.53
C LYS A 456 -5.65 -19.27 6.85
N LYS A 457 -6.44 -18.66 7.74
CA LYS A 457 -7.72 -19.17 8.24
C LYS A 457 -7.61 -20.53 8.97
N GLU A 458 -6.44 -20.81 9.55
CA GLU A 458 -6.16 -22.00 10.36
C GLU A 458 -6.55 -21.70 11.84
N TYR A 459 -7.86 -21.58 12.08
CA TYR A 459 -8.40 -21.05 13.35
C TYR A 459 -8.11 -21.95 14.57
N GLU A 460 -8.18 -23.28 14.42
CA GLU A 460 -7.88 -24.21 15.51
C GLU A 460 -6.40 -24.13 15.95
N ASP A 461 -5.48 -24.07 14.98
CA ASP A 461 -4.04 -23.96 15.26
C ASP A 461 -3.66 -22.59 15.84
N ALA A 462 -4.32 -21.53 15.38
CA ALA A 462 -4.19 -20.19 15.95
C ALA A 462 -4.64 -20.19 17.43
N LEU A 463 -5.76 -20.83 17.75
CA LEU A 463 -6.30 -20.95 19.11
C LEU A 463 -5.31 -21.67 20.05
N VAL A 464 -4.75 -22.80 19.62
CA VAL A 464 -3.72 -23.53 20.40
C VAL A 464 -2.49 -22.64 20.64
N THR A 465 -2.06 -21.90 19.62
CA THR A 465 -0.88 -21.05 19.69
C THR A 465 -1.08 -19.87 20.65
N ILE A 466 -2.26 -19.25 20.65
CA ILE A 466 -2.60 -18.14 21.55
C ILE A 466 -2.74 -18.61 23.01
N ASN A 467 -3.37 -19.77 23.25
CA ASN A 467 -3.45 -20.34 24.61
C ASN A 467 -2.06 -20.65 25.19
N LYS A 468 -1.11 -21.10 24.35
CA LYS A 468 0.28 -21.27 24.77
C LYS A 468 0.94 -19.93 25.14
N ALA A 469 0.64 -18.86 24.41
CA ALA A 469 1.13 -17.51 24.72
C ALA A 469 0.53 -16.93 26.01
N ILE A 470 -0.74 -17.20 26.29
CA ILE A 470 -1.42 -16.86 27.56
C ILE A 470 -0.69 -17.53 28.73
N GLY A 471 -0.48 -18.85 28.68
CA GLY A 471 0.16 -19.58 29.79
C GLY A 471 1.60 -19.15 30.07
N LEU A 472 2.35 -18.70 29.06
CA LEU A 472 3.67 -18.08 29.27
C LEU A 472 3.57 -16.67 29.86
N SER A 473 2.56 -15.91 29.44
CA SER A 473 2.29 -14.56 29.96
C SER A 473 1.86 -14.60 31.43
N GLU A 474 1.07 -15.59 31.84
CA GLU A 474 0.67 -15.81 33.24
C GLU A 474 1.89 -16.06 34.12
N LYS A 475 2.82 -16.92 33.69
CA LYS A 475 4.08 -17.16 34.42
C LYS A 475 4.95 -15.91 34.54
N LEU A 476 4.95 -15.05 33.52
CA LEU A 476 5.64 -13.74 33.58
C LEU A 476 4.97 -12.80 34.59
N VAL A 477 3.64 -12.81 34.68
CA VAL A 477 2.89 -12.06 35.70
C VAL A 477 3.18 -12.57 37.11
N GLU A 478 3.21 -13.90 37.30
CA GLU A 478 3.56 -14.54 38.58
C GLU A 478 4.98 -14.20 39.03
N ALA A 479 5.91 -14.03 38.08
CA ALA A 479 7.28 -13.58 38.33
C ALA A 479 7.42 -12.06 38.58
N GLY A 480 6.30 -11.33 38.70
CA GLY A 480 6.28 -9.90 39.03
C GLY A 480 6.20 -8.96 37.84
N ASN A 481 6.19 -9.46 36.59
CA ASN A 481 6.06 -8.62 35.40
C ASN A 481 4.57 -8.31 35.10
N THR A 482 4.04 -7.32 35.83
CA THR A 482 2.63 -6.94 35.78
C THR A 482 2.17 -6.40 34.42
N LYS A 483 3.10 -6.00 33.53
CA LYS A 483 2.80 -5.54 32.15
C LYS A 483 2.06 -6.60 31.33
N PHE A 484 2.27 -7.89 31.62
CA PHE A 484 1.60 -8.98 30.91
C PHE A 484 0.13 -9.21 31.30
N LYS A 485 -0.38 -8.60 32.38
CA LYS A 485 -1.80 -8.73 32.79
C LYS A 485 -2.76 -8.19 31.74
N LYS A 486 -2.47 -7.02 31.18
CA LYS A 486 -3.28 -6.42 30.09
C LYS A 486 -3.20 -7.28 28.82
N ARG A 487 -2.01 -7.83 28.54
CA ARG A 487 -1.76 -8.70 27.38
C ARG A 487 -2.52 -10.01 27.43
N ILE A 488 -2.64 -10.63 28.61
CA ILE A 488 -3.49 -11.81 28.83
C ILE A 488 -4.94 -11.49 28.46
N LYS A 489 -5.48 -10.37 28.95
CA LYS A 489 -6.85 -9.93 28.63
C LYS A 489 -7.07 -9.73 27.12
N LYS A 490 -6.10 -9.14 26.41
CA LYS A 490 -6.16 -9.02 24.94
C LYS A 490 -6.19 -10.41 24.28
N PHE A 491 -5.36 -11.35 24.72
CA PHE A 491 -5.37 -12.72 24.19
C PHE A 491 -6.68 -13.47 24.49
N GLU A 492 -7.28 -13.29 25.66
CA GLU A 492 -8.58 -13.86 26.02
C GLU A 492 -9.70 -13.37 25.09
N ASN A 493 -9.72 -12.08 24.73
CA ASN A 493 -10.67 -11.55 23.75
C ASN A 493 -10.50 -12.16 22.36
N VAL A 494 -9.24 -12.41 21.95
CA VAL A 494 -8.94 -13.09 20.68
C VAL A 494 -9.39 -14.56 20.73
N VAL A 495 -9.19 -15.24 21.86
CA VAL A 495 -9.69 -16.61 22.09
C VAL A 495 -11.22 -16.65 21.96
N GLU A 496 -11.93 -15.69 22.55
CA GLU A 496 -13.40 -15.61 22.43
C GLU A 496 -13.84 -15.44 20.97
N THR A 497 -13.16 -14.56 20.24
CA THR A 497 -13.43 -14.33 18.82
C THR A 497 -13.15 -15.57 17.97
N LEU A 498 -12.04 -16.26 18.23
CA LEU A 498 -11.68 -17.50 17.54
C LEU A 498 -12.69 -18.61 17.76
N ASN A 499 -13.16 -18.80 19.00
CA ASN A 499 -14.19 -19.77 19.30
C ASN A 499 -15.48 -19.50 18.52
N ARG A 500 -15.92 -18.23 18.42
CA ARG A 500 -17.08 -17.86 17.59
C ARG A 500 -16.87 -18.18 16.10
N LEU A 501 -15.66 -17.98 15.59
CA LEU A 501 -15.33 -18.29 14.19
C LEU A 501 -15.32 -19.80 13.92
N ILE A 502 -14.76 -20.59 14.85
CA ILE A 502 -14.75 -22.05 14.78
C ILE A 502 -16.19 -22.59 14.81
N GLU A 503 -17.03 -22.10 15.73
CA GLU A 503 -18.45 -22.47 15.78
C GLU A 503 -19.20 -22.13 14.49
N LYS A 504 -18.92 -20.94 13.91
CA LYS A 504 -19.54 -20.53 12.64
C LYS A 504 -19.10 -21.42 11.48
N LYS A 505 -17.84 -21.86 11.46
CA LYS A 505 -17.31 -22.80 10.47
C LYS A 505 -17.98 -24.17 10.60
N GLN A 506 -18.08 -24.69 11.83
CA GLN A 506 -18.76 -25.96 12.12
C GLN A 506 -20.24 -25.92 11.72
N ARG A 507 -20.96 -24.83 12.02
CA ARG A 507 -22.37 -24.67 11.60
C ARG A 507 -22.53 -24.65 10.08
N LYS A 508 -21.62 -24.00 9.35
CA LYS A 508 -21.64 -24.01 7.88
C LYS A 508 -21.38 -25.40 7.32
N GLU A 509 -20.43 -26.13 7.91
CA GLU A 509 -20.15 -27.52 7.52
C GLU A 509 -21.36 -28.42 7.83
N GLU A 510 -22.05 -28.22 8.95
CA GLU A 510 -23.30 -28.93 9.29
C GLU A 510 -24.45 -28.58 8.33
N GLU A 511 -24.65 -27.30 7.99
CA GLU A 511 -25.66 -26.86 7.01
C GLU A 511 -25.39 -27.42 5.62
N GLU A 512 -24.13 -27.47 5.17
CA GLU A 512 -23.74 -28.06 3.89
C GLU A 512 -23.98 -29.58 3.85
N VAL A 513 -23.75 -30.27 4.97
CA VAL A 513 -24.06 -31.71 5.10
C VAL A 513 -25.57 -31.96 5.06
N VAL A 514 -26.38 -31.10 5.69
CA VAL A 514 -27.85 -31.19 5.64
C VAL A 514 -28.37 -30.95 4.23
N ASP A 515 -27.84 -29.97 3.51
CA ASP A 515 -28.23 -29.65 2.13
C ASP A 515 -27.87 -30.79 1.16
N LYS A 516 -26.66 -31.35 1.28
CA LYS A 516 -26.24 -32.54 0.50
C LYS A 516 -27.11 -33.77 0.80
N SER A 517 -27.50 -33.98 2.05
CA SER A 517 -28.40 -35.09 2.44
C SER A 517 -29.80 -34.94 1.82
N ALA A 518 -30.34 -33.72 1.80
CA ALA A 518 -31.62 -33.43 1.16
C ALA A 518 -31.57 -33.65 -0.36
N LEU A 519 -30.52 -33.15 -1.02
CA LEU A 519 -30.28 -33.36 -2.46
C LEU A 519 -30.09 -34.84 -2.80
N MET A 520 -29.40 -35.61 -1.95
CA MET A 520 -29.26 -37.07 -2.09
C MET A 520 -30.60 -37.80 -2.01
N SER A 521 -31.46 -37.41 -1.06
CA SER A 521 -32.80 -37.97 -0.92
C SER A 521 -33.69 -37.61 -2.11
N GLU A 522 -33.65 -36.36 -2.58
CA GLU A 522 -34.38 -35.92 -3.77
C GLU A 522 -33.92 -36.67 -5.03
N ARG A 523 -32.61 -36.80 -5.24
CA ARG A 523 -32.05 -37.59 -6.35
C ARG A 523 -32.53 -39.03 -6.33
N THR A 524 -32.48 -39.68 -5.17
CA THR A 524 -32.89 -41.08 -5.02
C THR A 524 -34.37 -41.26 -5.38
N LYS A 525 -35.21 -40.32 -4.95
CA LYS A 525 -36.64 -40.32 -5.30
C LYS A 525 -36.85 -40.15 -6.80
N ILE A 526 -36.19 -39.17 -7.42
CA ILE A 526 -36.31 -38.91 -8.86
C ILE A 526 -35.84 -40.12 -9.69
N LEU A 527 -34.77 -40.79 -9.27
CA LEU A 527 -34.30 -42.00 -9.94
C LEU A 527 -35.31 -43.15 -9.82
N ALA A 528 -35.97 -43.31 -8.67
CA ALA A 528 -37.06 -44.29 -8.52
C ALA A 528 -38.27 -43.95 -9.38
N ASP A 529 -38.69 -42.68 -9.40
CA ASP A 529 -39.80 -42.21 -10.24
C ASP A 529 -39.47 -42.38 -11.75
N ALA A 530 -38.21 -42.20 -12.14
CA ALA A 530 -37.75 -42.44 -13.51
C ALA A 530 -37.79 -43.92 -13.90
N ASP A 531 -37.46 -44.83 -12.98
CA ASP A 531 -37.53 -46.28 -13.20
C ASP A 531 -38.98 -46.77 -13.33
N ASP A 532 -39.89 -46.21 -12.52
CA ASP A 532 -41.34 -46.48 -12.61
C ASP A 532 -41.93 -45.98 -13.94
N ALA A 533 -41.55 -44.77 -14.38
CA ALA A 533 -41.95 -44.21 -15.67
C ALA A 533 -41.41 -45.05 -16.83
N PHE A 534 -40.15 -45.47 -16.75
CA PHE A 534 -39.52 -46.35 -17.74
C PHE A 534 -40.25 -47.69 -17.84
N THR A 535 -40.55 -48.33 -16.70
CA THR A 535 -41.28 -49.61 -16.64
C THR A 535 -42.71 -49.50 -17.17
N SER A 536 -43.32 -48.32 -17.06
CA SER A 536 -44.65 -48.02 -17.56
C SER A 536 -44.68 -47.65 -19.06
N ASN A 537 -43.52 -47.67 -19.74
CA ASN A 537 -43.32 -47.20 -21.12
C ASN A 537 -43.58 -45.69 -21.33
N GLU A 538 -43.47 -44.88 -20.28
CA GLU A 538 -43.56 -43.41 -20.33
C GLU A 538 -42.17 -42.80 -20.56
N PHE A 539 -41.58 -43.07 -21.72
CA PHE A 539 -40.17 -42.79 -21.99
C PHE A 539 -39.79 -41.30 -21.99
N GLU A 540 -40.68 -40.41 -22.45
CA GLU A 540 -40.45 -38.96 -22.41
C GLU A 540 -40.37 -38.46 -20.95
N SER A 541 -41.27 -38.94 -20.09
CA SER A 541 -41.26 -38.62 -18.66
C SER A 541 -40.06 -39.20 -17.93
N ALA A 542 -39.62 -40.41 -18.29
CA ALA A 542 -38.39 -41.00 -17.76
C ALA A 542 -37.14 -40.16 -18.12
N ILE A 543 -37.06 -39.65 -19.36
CA ILE A 543 -35.95 -38.77 -19.78
C ILE A 543 -35.94 -37.46 -18.98
N GLU A 544 -37.09 -36.80 -18.82
CA GLU A 544 -37.18 -35.54 -18.07
C GLU A 544 -36.73 -35.71 -16.61
N LEU A 545 -37.13 -36.82 -15.97
CA LEU A 545 -36.72 -37.15 -14.60
C LEU A 545 -35.21 -37.45 -14.51
N LEU A 546 -34.63 -38.18 -15.47
CA LEU A 546 -33.20 -38.45 -15.49
C LEU A 546 -32.37 -37.17 -15.74
N GLU A 547 -32.82 -36.27 -16.61
CA GLU A 547 -32.17 -34.96 -16.82
C GLU A 547 -32.21 -34.10 -15.55
N LYS A 548 -33.30 -34.17 -14.79
CA LYS A 548 -33.39 -33.53 -13.46
C LYS A 548 -32.43 -34.18 -12.45
N ALA A 549 -32.27 -35.51 -12.49
CA ALA A 549 -31.31 -36.21 -11.63
C ALA A 549 -29.84 -35.85 -11.96
N ILE A 550 -29.53 -35.56 -13.22
CA ILE A 550 -28.21 -35.06 -13.66
C ILE A 550 -27.92 -33.69 -13.05
N ASP A 551 -28.87 -32.74 -13.09
CA ASP A 551 -28.71 -31.42 -12.47
C ASP A 551 -28.43 -31.53 -10.96
N ILE A 552 -29.15 -32.41 -10.25
CA ILE A 552 -28.92 -32.65 -8.82
C ILE A 552 -27.56 -33.33 -8.57
N THR A 553 -27.14 -34.25 -9.43
CA THR A 553 -25.84 -34.94 -9.32
C THR A 553 -24.67 -33.96 -9.51
N ASN A 554 -24.81 -33.01 -10.45
CA ASN A 554 -23.86 -31.91 -10.61
C ASN A 554 -23.82 -30.99 -9.39
N LYS A 555 -24.97 -30.68 -8.78
CA LYS A 555 -25.03 -29.89 -7.53
C LYS A 555 -24.38 -30.60 -6.34
N LEU A 556 -24.40 -31.94 -6.33
CA LEU A 556 -23.69 -32.77 -5.35
C LEU A 556 -22.18 -32.86 -5.60
N GLY A 557 -21.70 -32.41 -6.77
CA GLY A 557 -20.30 -32.54 -7.19
C GLY A 557 -19.89 -33.96 -7.58
N GLU A 558 -20.86 -34.81 -7.92
CA GLU A 558 -20.64 -36.19 -8.36
C GLU A 558 -20.64 -36.28 -9.90
N ASP A 559 -20.07 -37.35 -10.45
CA ASP A 559 -20.01 -37.58 -11.91
C ASP A 559 -21.38 -38.09 -12.44
N PRO A 560 -22.05 -37.36 -13.36
CA PRO A 560 -23.35 -37.76 -13.89
C PRO A 560 -23.29 -38.78 -15.05
N SER A 561 -22.10 -39.26 -15.43
CA SER A 561 -21.89 -40.05 -16.65
C SER A 561 -22.78 -41.29 -16.78
N GLU A 562 -23.07 -41.98 -15.67
CA GLU A 562 -23.95 -43.17 -15.68
C GLU A 562 -25.41 -42.81 -15.98
N ILE A 563 -25.93 -41.73 -15.37
CA ILE A 563 -27.29 -41.25 -15.59
C ILE A 563 -27.43 -40.71 -17.03
N GLN A 564 -26.40 -40.02 -17.53
CA GLN A 564 -26.34 -39.55 -18.91
C GLN A 564 -26.39 -40.71 -19.91
N ALA A 565 -25.65 -41.80 -19.65
CA ALA A 565 -25.70 -42.99 -20.50
C ALA A 565 -27.10 -43.66 -20.50
N MET A 566 -27.83 -43.61 -19.39
CA MET A 566 -29.23 -44.07 -19.35
C MET A 566 -30.14 -43.22 -20.24
N VAL A 567 -30.03 -41.90 -20.16
CA VAL A 567 -30.77 -40.96 -21.02
C VAL A 567 -30.50 -41.25 -22.50
N ASP A 568 -29.23 -41.41 -22.87
CA ASP A 568 -28.82 -41.65 -24.25
C ASP A 568 -29.34 -42.99 -24.77
N ASN A 569 -29.34 -44.03 -23.92
CA ASN A 569 -29.91 -45.33 -24.26
C ASN A 569 -31.42 -45.27 -24.52
N ILE A 570 -32.19 -44.56 -23.68
CA ILE A 570 -33.64 -44.39 -23.89
C ILE A 570 -33.91 -43.60 -25.17
N LYS A 571 -33.19 -42.49 -25.38
CA LYS A 571 -33.30 -41.67 -26.60
C LYS A 571 -32.97 -42.47 -27.87
N SER A 572 -32.03 -43.41 -27.80
CA SER A 572 -31.71 -44.27 -28.96
C SER A 572 -32.86 -45.23 -29.31
N HIS A 573 -33.57 -45.77 -28.30
CA HIS A 573 -34.70 -46.68 -28.50
C HIS A 573 -35.96 -45.97 -29.03
N LEU A 574 -36.15 -44.69 -28.72
CA LEU A 574 -37.26 -43.88 -29.26
C LEU A 574 -37.06 -43.47 -30.73
N ASN A 575 -35.82 -43.47 -31.22
CA ASN A 575 -35.47 -43.08 -32.59
C ASN A 575 -35.40 -44.27 -33.57
N THR A 576 -35.64 -45.49 -33.10
CA THR A 576 -35.78 -46.74 -33.88
C THR A 576 -37.23 -47.21 -33.87
#